data_AF-A0A0M8MBS3-F1
#
_entry.id   AF-A0A0M8MBS3-F1
#
_cell.length_a   1.000
_cell.length_b   1.000
_cell.length_c   1.000
_cell.angle_alpha   90.00
_cell.angle_beta   90.00
_cell.angle_gamma   90.00
#
_symmetry.space_group_name_H-M   'P 1'
#
loop_
_entity.id
_entity.type
_entity.pdbx_description
1 polymer ?
#
loop_
_entity_poly.entity_id
_entity_poly.type
_entity_poly.pdbx_seq_one_letter_code
_entity_poly.pdbx_strand_id
1 'polypeptide(L)'
;MKPVIVNIIISIIIFALVFYSQAGVSGGDMAILLFTVMAGLVHITIAALYNKTAKKRQVLPIVMAIIAMLVLELITVQLFGLEINRWLKQYK
;
A
#
# COMPACT_ATOMS: atom_id res chain seq x y z
N MET A 1 -13.07 9.09 -12.83
CA MET A 1 -11.71 8.63 -13.19
C MET A 1 -10.60 9.34 -12.42
N LYS A 2 -10.48 10.68 -12.49
CA LYS A 2 -9.45 11.45 -11.74
C LYS A 2 -9.23 11.01 -10.27
N PRO A 3 -10.27 10.86 -9.41
CA PRO A 3 -10.03 10.48 -8.02
C PRO A 3 -9.53 9.03 -7.86
N VAL A 4 -9.90 8.12 -8.76
CA VAL A 4 -9.41 6.73 -8.73
C VAL A 4 -7.89 6.71 -8.99
N ILE A 5 -7.45 7.43 -10.02
CA ILE A 5 -6.02 7.55 -10.37
C ILE A 5 -5.22 8.16 -9.21
N VAL A 6 -5.75 9.20 -8.56
CA VAL A 6 -5.10 9.81 -7.39
C VAL A 6 -4.93 8.79 -6.25
N ASN A 7 -5.96 7.99 -5.95
CA ASN A 7 -5.84 6.98 -4.88
C ASN A 7 -4.87 5.84 -5.28
N ILE A 8 -4.81 5.46 -6.56
CA ILE A 8 -3.79 4.51 -7.05
C ILE A 8 -2.38 5.07 -6.80
N ILE A 9 -2.13 6.32 -7.19
CA ILE A 9 -0.81 6.96 -7.01
C ILE A 9 -0.46 7.04 -5.51
N ILE A 10 -1.41 7.43 -4.66
CA ILE A 10 -1.20 7.49 -3.21
C ILE A 10 -0.85 6.10 -2.66
N SER A 11 -1.52 5.04 -3.10
CA SER A 11 -1.22 3.66 -2.69
C SER A 11 0.23 3.30 -3.02
N ILE A 12 0.65 3.53 -4.27
CA ILE A 12 2.02 3.26 -4.73
C ILE A 12 3.06 4.04 -3.90
N ILE A 13 2.80 5.32 -3.61
CA ILE A 13 3.72 6.15 -2.83
C ILE A 13 3.85 5.61 -1.40
N ILE A 14 2.73 5.30 -0.74
CA ILE A 14 2.77 4.78 0.64
C ILE A 14 3.48 3.44 0.68
N PHE A 15 3.20 2.55 -0.28
CA PHE A 15 3.89 1.28 -0.39
C PHE A 15 5.40 1.44 -0.58
N ALA A 16 5.83 2.31 -1.50
CA ALA A 16 7.25 2.58 -1.74
C ALA A 16 7.95 3.12 -0.49
N LEU A 17 7.29 4.00 0.28
CA LEU A 17 7.83 4.52 1.54
C LEU A 17 8.00 3.43 2.61
N VAL A 18 6.97 2.60 2.81
CA VAL A 18 7.02 1.45 3.74
C VAL A 18 8.12 0.48 3.33
N PHE A 19 8.20 0.15 2.04
CA PHE A 19 9.21 -0.75 1.52
C PHE A 19 10.61 -0.19 1.76
N TYR A 20 10.85 1.07 1.38
CA TYR A 20 12.15 1.72 1.54
C TYR A 20 12.60 1.81 3.01
N SER A 21 11.69 2.12 3.94
CA SER A 21 12.06 2.26 5.35
C SER A 21 12.40 0.93 6.01
N GLN A 22 11.74 -0.17 5.62
CA GLN A 22 11.85 -1.46 6.30
C GLN A 22 12.75 -2.47 5.57
N ALA A 23 13.04 -2.26 4.29
CA ALA A 23 13.89 -3.18 3.53
C ALA A 23 15.35 -3.17 4.03
N GLY A 24 15.95 -4.35 4.10
CA GLY A 24 17.27 -4.61 4.66
C GLY A 24 17.32 -4.69 6.19
N VAL A 25 16.20 -4.54 6.90
CA VAL A 25 16.15 -4.61 8.37
C VAL A 25 15.84 -6.04 8.85
N SER A 26 16.32 -6.43 10.02
CA SER A 26 15.91 -7.70 10.66
C SER A 26 14.40 -7.70 10.91
N GLY A 27 13.70 -8.75 10.47
CA GLY A 27 12.23 -8.78 10.47
C GLY A 27 11.55 -7.82 9.47
N GLY A 28 12.32 -7.15 8.61
CA GLY A 28 11.83 -6.17 7.64
C GLY A 28 10.72 -6.69 6.73
N ASP A 29 10.81 -7.95 6.28
CA ASP A 29 9.79 -8.57 5.41
C ASP A 29 8.40 -8.57 6.04
N MET A 30 8.33 -8.99 7.31
CA MET A 30 7.07 -8.99 8.03
C MET A 30 6.60 -7.59 8.38
N ALA A 31 7.53 -6.67 8.65
CA ALA A 31 7.19 -5.27 8.86
C ALA A 31 6.59 -4.65 7.57
N ILE A 32 7.16 -4.92 6.40
CA ILE A 32 6.62 -4.45 5.11
C ILE A 32 5.21 -4.98 4.93
N LEU A 33 5.00 -6.29 5.06
CA LEU A 33 3.67 -6.90 4.95
C LEU A 33 2.65 -6.24 5.90
N LEU A 34 2.99 -6.12 7.19
CA LEU A 34 2.11 -5.57 8.20
C LEU A 34 1.76 -4.10 7.92
N PHE A 35 2.77 -3.27 7.65
CA PHE A 35 2.57 -1.85 7.42
C PHE A 35 1.83 -1.58 6.11
N THR A 36 2.06 -2.38 5.05
CA THR A 36 1.28 -2.30 3.81
C THR A 36 -0.20 -2.59 4.05
N VAL A 37 -0.53 -3.63 4.82
CA VAL A 37 -1.93 -3.93 5.18
C VAL A 37 -2.54 -2.80 6.02
N MET A 38 -1.84 -2.33 7.05
CA MET A 38 -2.33 -1.23 7.89
C MET A 38 -2.56 0.05 7.08
N ALA A 39 -1.62 0.40 6.20
CA ALA A 39 -1.73 1.55 5.31
C ALA A 39 -2.94 1.43 4.37
N GLY A 40 -3.16 0.27 3.76
CA GLY A 40 -4.33 0.02 2.92
C GLY A 40 -5.65 0.20 3.65
N LEU A 41 -5.76 -0.33 4.88
CA LEU A 41 -6.95 -0.17 5.71
C LEU A 41 -7.22 1.30 6.10
N VAL A 42 -6.17 2.05 6.46
CA VAL A 42 -6.27 3.48 6.76
C VAL A 42 -6.71 4.25 5.50
N HIS A 43 -6.13 3.92 4.34
CA HIS A 43 -6.46 4.57 3.07
C HIS A 43 -7.93 4.34 2.68
N ILE A 44 -8.43 3.10 2.81
CA ILE A 44 -9.85 2.77 2.58
C ILE A 44 -10.74 3.59 3.53
N THR A 45 -10.37 3.67 4.81
CA THR A 45 -11.15 4.40 5.82
C THR A 45 -11.22 5.89 5.49
N ILE A 46 -10.09 6.51 5.13
CA ILE A 46 -10.03 7.93 4.73
C ILE A 46 -10.87 8.16 3.46
N ALA A 47 -10.75 7.29 2.46
CA ALA A 47 -11.51 7.41 1.21
C ALA A 47 -13.02 7.30 1.45
N ALA A 48 -13.46 6.40 2.35
CA ALA A 48 -14.86 6.27 2.74
C ALA A 48 -15.38 7.51 3.49
N LEU A 49 -14.62 8.02 4.46
CA LEU A 49 -14.97 9.20 5.25
C LEU A 49 -15.07 10.47 4.40
N TYR A 50 -14.06 10.75 3.57
CA TYR A 50 -14.04 11.92 2.69
C TYR A 50 -15.27 11.97 1.79
N ASN A 51 -15.69 10.81 1.31
CA ASN A 51 -16.77 10.69 0.35
C ASN A 51 -18.16 10.79 1.01
N LYS A 52 -18.31 10.31 2.25
CA LYS A 52 -19.49 10.58 3.09
C LYS A 52 -19.68 12.09 3.30
N THR A 53 -18.62 12.81 3.61
CA THR A 53 -18.65 14.27 3.82
C THR A 53 -18.92 15.03 2.52
N ALA A 54 -18.34 14.58 1.39
CA ALA A 54 -18.51 15.22 0.08
C ALA A 54 -19.82 14.85 -0.64
N LYS A 55 -20.65 13.94 -0.08
CA LYS A 55 -21.89 13.40 -0.70
C LYS A 55 -21.70 12.89 -2.14
N LYS A 56 -20.50 12.41 -2.51
CA LYS A 56 -20.24 11.91 -3.87
C LYS A 56 -20.63 10.43 -3.99
N ARG A 57 -21.11 10.00 -5.16
CA ARG A 57 -21.44 8.58 -5.44
C ARG A 57 -20.25 7.75 -5.96
N GLN A 58 -19.02 8.26 -5.85
CA GLN A 58 -17.84 7.61 -6.42
C GLN A 58 -17.06 6.73 -5.41
N VAL A 59 -17.65 6.38 -4.27
CA VAL A 59 -16.97 5.64 -3.18
C VAL A 59 -16.52 4.26 -3.65
N LEU A 60 -17.47 3.51 -4.21
CA LEU A 60 -17.27 2.11 -4.57
C LEU A 60 -16.08 1.92 -5.54
N PRO A 61 -15.97 2.64 -6.68
CA PRO A 61 -14.83 2.46 -7.57
C PRO A 61 -13.50 2.90 -6.96
N ILE A 62 -13.49 3.86 -6.03
CA ILE A 62 -12.27 4.27 -5.31
C ILE A 62 -11.82 3.17 -4.35
N VAL A 63 -12.75 2.66 -3.52
CA VAL A 63 -12.45 1.57 -2.57
C VAL A 63 -11.99 0.32 -3.29
N MET A 64 -12.66 -0.06 -4.38
CA MET A 64 -12.25 -1.19 -5.21
C MET A 64 -10.83 -1.03 -5.78
N ALA A 65 -10.47 0.19 -6.22
CA ALA A 65 -9.12 0.44 -6.70
C ALA A 65 -8.06 0.36 -5.58
N ILE A 66 -8.35 0.86 -4.38
CA ILE A 66 -7.43 0.74 -3.23
C ILE A 66 -7.24 -0.73 -2.84
N ILE A 67 -8.32 -1.52 -2.82
CA ILE A 67 -8.24 -2.96 -2.55
C ILE A 67 -7.41 -3.68 -3.63
N ALA A 68 -7.63 -3.36 -4.91
CA ALA A 68 -6.85 -3.94 -6.00
C ALA A 68 -5.35 -3.61 -5.87
N MET A 69 -5.01 -2.37 -5.51
CA MET A 69 -3.63 -1.97 -5.25
C MET A 69 -3.03 -2.70 -4.06
N LEU A 70 -3.76 -2.81 -2.94
CA LEU A 70 -3.30 -3.56 -1.78
C LEU A 70 -2.96 -5.02 -2.14
N VAL A 71 -3.81 -5.68 -2.93
CA VAL A 71 -3.54 -7.04 -3.39
C VAL A 71 -2.27 -7.11 -4.26
N LEU A 72 -2.11 -6.17 -5.21
CA LEU A 72 -0.91 -6.11 -6.05
C LEU A 72 0.37 -5.86 -5.24
N GLU A 73 0.31 -4.97 -4.26
CA GLU A 73 1.42 -4.66 -3.34
C GLU A 73 1.81 -5.90 -2.52
N LEU A 74 0.82 -6.63 -1.97
CA LEU A 74 1.08 -7.87 -1.23
C LEU A 74 1.71 -8.96 -2.11
N ILE A 75 1.22 -9.14 -3.34
CA ILE A 75 1.83 -10.06 -4.31
C ILE A 75 3.27 -9.65 -4.59
N THR A 76 3.53 -8.35 -4.78
CA THR A 76 4.87 -7.83 -5.04
C THR A 76 5.82 -8.13 -3.88
N VAL A 77 5.38 -7.96 -2.64
CA VAL A 77 6.20 -8.28 -1.46
C VAL A 77 6.43 -9.78 -1.33
N GLN A 78 5.44 -10.61 -1.60
CA GLN A 78 5.60 -12.06 -1.52
C GLN A 78 6.56 -12.60 -2.59
N LEU A 79 6.48 -12.08 -3.82
CA LEU A 79 7.31 -12.54 -4.93
C LEU A 79 8.73 -11.98 -4.86
N PHE A 80 8.88 -10.69 -4.55
CA PHE A 80 10.17 -9.99 -4.67
C PHE A 80 10.72 -9.48 -3.35
N GLY A 81 9.87 -9.23 -2.34
CA GLY A 81 10.27 -8.62 -1.08
C GLY A 81 11.30 -9.43 -0.32
N LEU A 82 11.13 -10.76 -0.26
CA LEU A 82 12.08 -11.66 0.41
C LEU A 82 13.47 -11.63 -0.24
N GLU A 83 13.53 -11.68 -1.57
CA GLU A 83 14.80 -11.63 -2.29
C GLU A 83 15.49 -10.27 -2.13
N ILE A 84 14.72 -9.18 -2.29
CA ILE A 84 15.24 -7.82 -2.14
C ILE A 84 15.74 -7.58 -0.72
N ASN A 85 15.00 -8.02 0.31
CA ASN A 85 15.42 -7.85 1.70
C ASN A 85 16.67 -8.68 2.02
N ARG A 86 16.76 -9.91 1.52
CA ARG A 86 17.96 -10.74 1.68
C ARG A 86 19.17 -10.10 1.00
N TRP A 87 19.00 -9.56 -0.21
CA TRP A 87 20.05 -8.84 -0.92
C TRP A 87 20.49 -7.60 -0.15
N LEU A 88 19.55 -6.76 0.30
CA LEU A 88 19.85 -5.52 1.02
C LEU A 88 20.51 -5.74 2.39
N LYS A 89 20.18 -6.82 3.10
CA LYS A 89 20.85 -7.20 4.36
C LYS A 89 22.35 -7.49 4.19
N GLN A 90 22.84 -7.73 2.98
CA GLN A 90 24.27 -7.90 2.72
C GLN A 90 25.02 -6.58 2.65
N TYR A 91 24.31 -5.45 2.46
CA TYR A 91 24.87 -4.12 2.27
C TYR A 91 24.54 -3.13 3.41
N LYS A 92 23.71 -3.55 4.36
CA LYS A 92 23.39 -2.82 5.60
C LYS A 92 23.99 -3.55 6.79
#